data_AF-A0AAX3EVS3-F1
#
_entry.id   AF-A0AAX3EVS3-F1
#
_cell.length_a   1.000
_cell.length_b   1.000
_cell.length_c   1.000
_cell.angle_alpha   90.00
_cell.angle_beta   90.00
_cell.angle_gamma   90.00
#
_symmetry.space_group_name_H-M   'P 1'
#
loop_
_entity.id
_entity.type
_entity.pdbx_description
1 polymer ?
#
loop_
_entity_poly.entity_id
_entity_poly.type
_entity_poly.pdbx_seq_one_letter_code
_entity_poly.pdbx_strand_id
1 'polypeptide(L)'
;MPLPQAPSPIHYGELDYAGQNLITPKELTTDEVKELVGAFANSVKRAVDAGFDAIELHGAHGYLIHQFYSPKSNTRTDEYGQDKALFGVEVIAAAKKVMLADMPLIVRISAQEYGKDGFDSDYGVEIAK
;
A
#
# COMPACT_ATOMS: atom_id res chain seq x y z
N MET A 1 3.75 -7.46 21.00
CA MET A 1 3.49 -6.50 19.90
C MET A 1 2.30 -7.01 19.11
N PRO A 2 1.45 -6.14 18.54
CA PRO A 2 0.43 -6.58 17.60
C PRO A 2 1.08 -7.26 16.39
N LEU A 3 0.38 -8.22 15.78
CA LEU A 3 0.83 -8.86 14.54
C LEU A 3 0.95 -7.82 13.41
N PRO A 4 1.90 -8.00 12.47
CA PRO A 4 1.90 -7.22 11.23
C PRO A 4 0.57 -7.43 10.48
N GLN A 5 0.15 -6.41 9.75
CA GLN A 5 -1.14 -6.38 9.04
C GLN A 5 -0.90 -6.32 7.54
N ALA A 6 -1.76 -6.98 6.76
CA ALA A 6 -1.64 -7.11 5.32
C ALA A 6 -3.03 -7.30 4.66
N PRO A 7 -3.15 -7.15 3.33
CA PRO A 7 -4.39 -7.47 2.61
C PRO A 7 -4.77 -8.95 2.70
N SER A 8 -3.82 -9.87 2.84
CA SER A 8 -4.07 -11.31 2.97
C SER A 8 -3.02 -11.96 3.89
N PRO A 9 -3.32 -13.10 4.54
CA PRO A 9 -2.44 -13.73 5.52
C PRO A 9 -1.36 -14.58 4.84
N ILE A 10 -0.56 -13.94 3.98
CA ILE A 10 0.49 -14.58 3.17
C ILE A 10 1.86 -14.24 3.79
N HIS A 11 2.65 -15.28 4.12
CA HIS A 11 4.01 -15.10 4.64
C HIS A 11 4.95 -14.53 3.56
N TYR A 12 5.84 -13.62 3.96
CA TYR A 12 6.76 -12.98 3.00
C TYR A 12 7.95 -13.90 2.70
N GLY A 13 7.96 -14.48 1.50
CA GLY A 13 9.06 -15.31 0.99
C GLY A 13 9.02 -16.78 1.45
N GLU A 14 9.80 -17.63 0.79
CA GLU A 14 10.02 -19.04 1.18
C GLU A 14 11.27 -19.22 2.05
N LEU A 15 12.15 -18.20 2.09
CA LEU A 15 13.43 -18.23 2.79
C LEU A 15 13.45 -17.13 3.83
N ASP A 16 13.20 -17.49 5.09
CA ASP A 16 13.65 -16.69 6.21
C ASP A 16 15.19 -16.64 6.11
N TYR A 17 15.74 -15.50 5.64
CA TYR A 17 17.19 -15.31 5.70
C TYR A 17 17.63 -15.48 7.16
N ALA A 18 18.76 -16.14 7.41
CA ALA A 18 19.23 -16.39 8.77
C ALA A 18 19.25 -15.08 9.58
N GLY A 19 18.40 -14.99 10.61
CA GLY A 19 18.20 -13.79 11.44
C GLY A 19 16.89 -13.03 11.20
N GLN A 20 16.08 -13.40 10.20
CA GLN A 20 14.74 -12.86 10.00
C GLN A 20 13.72 -13.76 10.69
N ASN A 21 13.00 -13.21 11.68
CA ASN A 21 11.83 -13.85 12.30
C ASN A 21 10.56 -13.26 11.68
N LEU A 22 10.37 -13.47 10.38
CA LEU A 22 9.13 -13.07 9.72
C LEU A 22 7.99 -13.91 10.29
N ILE A 23 6.80 -13.32 10.38
CA ILE A 23 5.60 -14.01 10.82
C ILE A 23 4.47 -13.71 9.85
N THR A 24 3.58 -14.68 9.66
CA THR A 24 2.39 -14.51 8.85
C THR A 24 1.58 -13.31 9.37
N PRO A 25 1.26 -12.34 8.51
CA PRO A 25 0.49 -11.18 8.92
C PRO A 25 -0.97 -11.54 9.19
N LYS A 26 -1.62 -10.73 10.01
CA LYS A 26 -3.08 -10.73 10.14
C LYS A 26 -3.68 -10.04 8.90
N GLU A 27 -4.68 -10.68 8.30
CA GLU A 27 -5.51 -10.04 7.29
C GLU A 27 -6.32 -8.87 7.87
N LEU A 28 -6.29 -7.73 7.19
CA LEU A 28 -7.10 -6.55 7.51
C LEU A 28 -8.59 -6.81 7.23
N THR A 29 -9.49 -6.42 8.13
CA THR A 29 -10.91 -6.33 7.78
C THR A 29 -11.15 -5.16 6.82
N THR A 30 -12.24 -5.18 6.06
CA THR A 30 -12.61 -4.06 5.17
C THR A 30 -12.70 -2.73 5.93
N ASP A 31 -13.23 -2.75 7.16
CA ASP A 31 -13.30 -1.56 8.02
C ASP A 31 -11.91 -1.09 8.47
N GLU A 32 -11.00 -2.01 8.81
CA GLU A 32 -9.61 -1.67 9.15
C GLU A 32 -8.88 -1.03 7.95
N VAL A 33 -9.16 -1.48 6.71
CA VAL A 33 -8.62 -0.82 5.50
C VAL A 33 -9.12 0.63 5.39
N LYS A 34 -10.41 0.86 5.63
CA LYS A 34 -11.01 2.21 5.61
C LYS A 34 -10.46 3.10 6.71
N GLU A 35 -10.25 2.55 7.91
CA GLU A 35 -9.58 3.26 9.01
C GLU A 35 -8.15 3.66 8.64
N LEU A 36 -7.41 2.79 7.94
CA LEU A 36 -6.05 3.07 7.48
C LEU A 36 -6.01 4.22 6.47
N VAL A 37 -7.00 4.33 5.56
CA VAL A 37 -7.12 5.50 4.68
C VAL A 37 -7.16 6.81 5.49
N GLY A 38 -7.95 6.82 6.58
CA GLY A 38 -8.00 7.95 7.52
C GLY A 38 -6.66 8.17 8.25
N ALA A 39 -5.95 7.11 8.61
CA ALA A 39 -4.63 7.20 9.23
C ALA A 39 -3.59 7.83 8.27
N PHE A 40 -3.61 7.48 6.98
CA PHE A 40 -2.78 8.13 5.95
C PHE A 40 -3.09 9.62 5.84
N ALA A 41 -4.37 10.00 5.75
CA ALA A 41 -4.77 11.41 5.68
C ALA A 41 -4.28 12.20 6.91
N ASN A 42 -4.41 11.63 8.11
CA ASN A 42 -3.90 12.25 9.33
C ASN A 42 -2.37 12.40 9.31
N SER A 43 -1.63 11.43 8.77
CA SER A 43 -0.17 11.52 8.60
C SER A 43 0.24 12.60 7.60
N VAL A 44 -0.46 12.67 6.46
CA VAL A 44 -0.24 13.72 5.46
C VAL A 44 -0.54 15.10 6.05
N LYS A 45 -1.66 15.26 6.77
CA LYS A 45 -1.99 16.52 7.44
C LYS A 45 -0.87 16.97 8.37
N ARG A 46 -0.31 16.07 9.17
CA ARG A 46 0.81 16.40 10.06
C ARG A 46 2.05 16.84 9.29
N ALA A 47 2.34 16.23 8.14
CA ALA A 47 3.45 16.65 7.28
C ALA A 47 3.20 18.06 6.70
N VAL A 48 1.98 18.35 6.25
CA VAL A 48 1.59 19.69 5.78
C VAL A 48 1.74 20.72 6.91
N ASP A 49 1.20 20.44 8.10
CA ASP A 49 1.29 21.32 9.27
C ASP A 49 2.76 21.54 9.72
N ALA A 50 3.63 20.55 9.49
CA ALA A 50 5.07 20.63 9.80
C ALA A 50 5.87 21.42 8.75
N GLY A 51 5.26 21.82 7.63
CA GLY A 51 5.91 22.64 6.60
C GLY A 51 6.74 21.85 5.58
N PHE A 52 6.44 20.56 5.35
CA PHE A 52 7.03 19.83 4.23
C PHE A 52 6.54 20.39 2.88
N ASP A 53 7.44 20.47 1.90
CA ASP A 53 7.14 21.04 0.57
C ASP A 53 6.43 20.07 -0.38
N ALA A 54 6.56 18.76 -0.13
CA ALA A 54 5.97 17.71 -0.97
C ALA A 54 5.62 16.47 -0.13
N ILE A 55 4.71 15.66 -0.66
CA ILE A 55 4.29 14.39 -0.06
C ILE A 55 4.63 13.26 -1.03
N GLU A 56 5.31 12.22 -0.54
CA GLU A 56 5.45 10.94 -1.24
C GLU A 56 4.67 9.86 -0.51
N LEU A 57 3.75 9.20 -1.20
CA LEU A 57 3.09 7.98 -0.74
C LEU A 57 3.93 6.77 -1.17
N HIS A 58 4.41 6.01 -0.19
CA HIS A 58 5.18 4.81 -0.47
C HIS A 58 4.24 3.64 -0.78
N GLY A 59 4.07 3.34 -2.08
CA GLY A 59 3.34 2.17 -2.57
C GLY A 59 4.23 1.22 -3.36
N ALA A 60 5.42 0.90 -2.86
CA ALA A 60 6.38 0.04 -3.56
C ALA A 60 7.03 -0.97 -2.61
N HIS A 61 7.91 -1.82 -3.15
CA HIS A 61 8.85 -2.68 -2.41
C HIS A 61 8.25 -3.70 -1.44
N GLY A 62 6.96 -4.01 -1.56
CA GLY A 62 6.29 -5.03 -0.76
C GLY A 62 5.64 -4.47 0.50
N TYR A 63 5.60 -3.14 0.65
CA TYR A 63 4.85 -2.48 1.72
C TYR A 63 3.37 -2.34 1.38
N LEU A 64 2.59 -1.89 2.36
CA LEU A 64 1.15 -2.07 2.39
C LEU A 64 0.40 -1.70 1.10
N ILE A 65 0.58 -0.49 0.56
CA ILE A 65 -0.11 -0.09 -0.69
C ILE A 65 0.30 -1.00 -1.86
N HIS A 66 1.58 -1.36 -1.96
CA HIS A 66 2.07 -2.35 -2.95
C HIS A 66 1.39 -3.71 -2.75
N GLN A 67 1.27 -4.15 -1.51
CA GLN A 67 0.65 -5.44 -1.23
C GLN A 67 -0.80 -5.51 -1.73
N PHE A 68 -1.54 -4.40 -1.65
CA PHE A 68 -2.91 -4.32 -2.16
C PHE A 68 -2.98 -4.43 -3.68
N TYR A 69 -2.13 -3.70 -4.42
CA TYR A 69 -2.20 -3.76 -5.88
C TYR A 69 -1.48 -4.97 -6.49
N SER A 70 -0.60 -5.67 -5.76
CA SER A 70 0.00 -6.91 -6.25
C SER A 70 -0.99 -8.09 -6.17
N PRO A 71 -1.26 -8.79 -7.29
CA PRO A 71 -2.06 -10.01 -7.28
C PRO A 71 -1.46 -11.13 -6.42
N LYS A 72 -0.14 -11.11 -6.20
CA LYS A 72 0.59 -12.10 -5.42
C LYS A 72 0.29 -12.03 -3.93
N SER A 73 0.10 -10.83 -3.40
CA SER A 73 -0.09 -10.59 -1.97
C SER A 73 -1.53 -10.25 -1.57
N ASN A 74 -2.41 -9.97 -2.54
CA ASN A 74 -3.81 -9.66 -2.30
C ASN A 74 -4.74 -10.68 -2.97
N THR A 75 -5.15 -11.67 -2.19
CA THR A 75 -6.11 -12.72 -2.54
C THR A 75 -7.49 -12.47 -1.93
N ARG A 76 -7.80 -11.23 -1.54
CA ARG A 76 -9.09 -10.85 -0.96
C ARG A 76 -10.23 -11.08 -1.96
N THR A 77 -11.44 -11.22 -1.44
CA THR A 77 -12.68 -11.37 -2.23
C THR A 77 -13.64 -10.19 -2.10
N ASP A 78 -13.35 -9.24 -1.21
CA ASP A 78 -14.11 -7.99 -1.02
C ASP A 78 -13.73 -6.91 -2.05
N GLU A 79 -14.24 -5.69 -1.86
CA GLU A 79 -14.00 -4.57 -2.78
C GLU A 79 -12.51 -4.32 -3.06
N TYR A 80 -11.65 -4.47 -2.05
CA TYR A 80 -10.20 -4.30 -2.19
C TYR A 80 -9.49 -5.48 -2.86
N GLY A 81 -10.14 -6.64 -2.97
CA GLY A 81 -9.67 -7.78 -3.76
C GLY A 81 -10.11 -7.74 -5.22
N GLN A 82 -11.32 -7.21 -5.46
CA GLN A 82 -11.94 -7.04 -6.77
C GLN A 82 -11.32 -5.88 -7.54
N ASP A 83 -11.07 -4.76 -6.86
CA ASP A 83 -10.29 -3.64 -7.37
C ASP A 83 -9.02 -3.49 -6.51
N LYS A 84 -7.90 -3.98 -7.05
CA LYS A 84 -6.62 -4.02 -6.36
C LYS A 84 -5.97 -2.62 -6.24
N ALA A 85 -6.38 -1.66 -7.07
CA ALA A 85 -5.89 -0.29 -7.00
C ALA A 85 -6.68 0.56 -5.98
N LEU A 86 -7.90 0.15 -5.62
CA LEU A 86 -8.85 0.92 -4.82
C LEU A 86 -8.24 1.50 -3.54
N PHE A 87 -7.52 0.69 -2.75
CA PHE A 87 -6.90 1.18 -1.52
C PHE A 87 -5.91 2.33 -1.77
N GLY A 88 -5.05 2.19 -2.79
CA GLY A 88 -4.12 3.25 -3.18
C GLY A 88 -4.84 4.52 -3.65
N VAL A 89 -5.90 4.35 -4.45
CA VAL A 89 -6.74 5.45 -4.94
C VAL A 89 -7.41 6.20 -3.79
N GLU A 90 -7.98 5.48 -2.82
CA GLU A 90 -8.60 6.08 -1.64
C GLU A 90 -7.58 6.83 -0.77
N VAL A 91 -6.37 6.28 -0.58
CA VAL A 91 -5.28 6.96 0.12
C VAL A 91 -4.88 8.25 -0.60
N ILE A 92 -4.73 8.23 -1.92
CA ILE A 92 -4.42 9.41 -2.74
C ILE A 92 -5.52 10.47 -2.58
N ALA A 93 -6.79 10.06 -2.69
CA ALA A 93 -7.93 10.97 -2.56
C ALA A 93 -8.01 11.59 -1.16
N ALA A 94 -7.75 10.81 -0.11
CA ALA A 94 -7.76 11.27 1.27
C ALA A 94 -6.58 12.20 1.58
N ALA A 95 -5.38 11.90 1.05
CA ALA A 95 -4.22 12.78 1.13
C ALA A 95 -4.50 14.15 0.48
N LYS A 96 -5.00 14.16 -0.76
CA LYS A 96 -5.29 15.40 -1.50
C LYS A 96 -6.29 16.32 -0.76
N LYS A 97 -7.24 15.77 0.01
CA LYS A 97 -8.20 16.57 0.79
C LYS A 97 -7.58 17.40 1.91
N VAL A 98 -6.38 17.03 2.37
CA VAL A 98 -5.68 17.70 3.48
C VAL A 98 -4.40 18.41 3.04
N MET A 99 -4.04 18.32 1.76
CA MET A 99 -2.89 19.00 1.17
C MET A 99 -3.25 20.42 0.69
N LEU A 100 -2.23 21.26 0.56
CA LEU A 100 -2.36 22.54 -0.14
C LEU A 100 -2.55 22.30 -1.65
N ALA A 101 -3.31 23.16 -2.32
CA ALA A 101 -3.73 22.96 -3.72
C ALA A 101 -2.55 22.75 -4.69
N ASP A 102 -1.45 23.48 -4.49
CA ASP A 102 -0.27 23.44 -5.37
C ASP A 102 0.85 22.52 -4.84
N MET A 103 0.61 21.78 -3.75
CA MET A 103 1.61 20.90 -3.15
C MET A 103 1.78 19.62 -4.00
N PRO A 104 3.00 19.25 -4.41
CA PRO A 104 3.22 18.01 -5.15
C PRO A 104 2.89 16.76 -4.33
N LEU A 105 2.15 15.84 -4.96
CA LEU A 105 1.93 14.49 -4.47
C LEU A 105 2.62 13.49 -5.41
N ILE A 106 3.55 12.74 -4.86
CA ILE A 106 4.29 11.67 -5.53
C ILE A 106 3.75 10.33 -5.02
N VAL A 107 3.60 9.37 -5.92
CA VAL A 107 3.33 7.98 -5.55
C VAL A 107 4.49 7.14 -6.05
N ARG A 108 5.23 6.54 -5.13
CA ARG A 108 6.31 5.62 -5.48
C ARG A 108 5.73 4.23 -5.65
N ILE A 109 5.76 3.68 -6.87
CA ILE A 109 5.26 2.34 -7.19
C ILE A 109 6.40 1.37 -7.53
N SER A 110 6.14 0.07 -7.33
CA SER A 110 6.91 -1.00 -7.96
C SER A 110 6.43 -1.13 -9.40
N ALA A 111 7.29 -0.84 -10.37
CA ALA A 111 6.92 -1.00 -11.79
C ALA A 111 6.75 -2.48 -12.20
N GLN A 112 7.41 -3.40 -11.49
CA GLN A 112 7.39 -4.83 -11.77
C GLN A 112 7.78 -5.61 -10.51
N GLU A 113 7.23 -6.82 -10.36
CA GLU A 113 7.68 -7.81 -9.37
C GLU A 113 8.44 -8.94 -10.05
N TYR A 114 9.73 -9.08 -9.75
CA TYR A 114 10.61 -10.07 -10.40
C TYR A 114 10.51 -11.49 -9.81
N GLY A 115 9.81 -11.65 -8.70
CA GLY A 115 9.68 -12.94 -8.02
C GLY A 115 8.69 -13.87 -8.73
N LYS A 116 8.69 -15.15 -8.35
CA LYS A 116 7.66 -16.10 -8.73
C LYS A 116 6.27 -15.51 -8.44
N ASP A 117 5.37 -15.64 -9.40
CA ASP A 117 3.99 -15.12 -9.39
C ASP A 117 3.88 -13.58 -9.26
N GLY A 118 4.96 -12.84 -9.52
CA GLY A 118 4.95 -11.38 -9.60
C GLY A 118 4.36 -10.86 -10.91
N PHE A 119 3.86 -9.62 -10.87
CA PHE A 119 3.34 -8.93 -12.06
C PHE A 119 4.46 -8.28 -12.91
N ASP A 120 4.19 -8.07 -14.20
CA ASP A 120 5.12 -7.46 -15.17
C ASP A 120 4.97 -5.93 -15.31
N SER A 121 5.79 -5.31 -16.16
CA SER A 121 5.73 -3.87 -16.37
C SER A 121 4.44 -3.38 -17.00
N ASP A 122 3.74 -4.21 -17.76
CA ASP A 122 2.47 -3.83 -18.39
C ASP A 122 1.39 -3.67 -17.32
N TYR A 123 1.34 -4.59 -16.36
CA TYR A 123 0.51 -4.43 -15.16
C TYR A 123 0.91 -3.19 -14.36
N GLY A 124 2.21 -2.93 -14.19
CA GLY A 124 2.70 -1.72 -13.52
C GLY A 124 2.25 -0.42 -14.19
N VAL A 125 2.14 -0.39 -15.52
CA VAL A 125 1.57 0.72 -16.28
C VAL A 125 0.08 0.89 -16.01
N GLU A 126 -0.70 -0.21 -15.92
CA GLU A 126 -2.12 -0.12 -15.58
C GLU A 126 -2.34 0.44 -14.17
N ILE A 127 -1.50 0.08 -13.20
CA ILE A 127 -1.56 0.65 -11.84
C ILE A 127 -1.22 2.15 -11.80
N ALA A 128 -0.43 2.64 -12.76
CA ALA A 128 -0.01 4.04 -12.81
C ALA A 128 -1.04 5.00 -13.45
N LYS A 129 -2.09 4.47 -14.09
CA LYS A 129 -3.15 5.26 -14.74
C LYS A 129 -4.16 5.82 -13.74
#